data_AF-A0A024QI25-F1
#
_entry.id   AF-A0A024QI25-F1
#
_cell.length_a   1.000
_cell.length_b   1.000
_cell.length_c   1.000
_cell.angle_alpha   90.00
_cell.angle_beta   90.00
_cell.angle_gamma   90.00
#
_symmetry.space_group_name_H-M   'P 1'
#
loop_
_entity.id
_entity.type
_entity.pdbx_description
1 polymer ?
#
loop_
_entity_poly.entity_id
_entity_poly.type
_entity_poly.pdbx_seq_one_letter_code
_entity_poly.pdbx_strand_id
1 'polypeptide(L)'
;MCKHGSEKYVWVNDKKKAVPIDACIANEIRMINRHGVVTLACCCGHGKAGQIVEYENAFGKWKEHAQPPTGLIREESVKIAKALGYIPYPYYYADGFSGGVWQMQLKTGCITEDDVNKYHELTKEEME
;
A
#
# COMPACT_ATOMS: atom_id res chain seq x y z
N MET A 1 -11.28 -10.66 -3.22
CA MET A 1 -10.83 -9.25 -3.53
C MET A 1 -11.02 -8.32 -2.35
N CYS A 2 -10.12 -7.35 -2.08
CA CYS A 2 -10.45 -6.27 -1.13
C CYS A 2 -11.50 -5.55 -1.92
N LYS A 3 -12.77 -5.84 -1.61
CA LYS A 3 -13.88 -5.35 -2.38
C LYS A 3 -13.75 -3.85 -2.24
N HIS A 4 -13.51 -3.18 -3.37
CA HIS A 4 -13.48 -1.73 -3.43
C HIS A 4 -14.66 -1.20 -2.58
N GLY A 5 -14.36 -0.39 -1.56
CA GLY A 5 -15.35 0.13 -0.62
C GLY A 5 -15.19 -0.29 0.85
N SER A 6 -14.28 -1.20 1.22
CA SER A 6 -13.91 -1.41 2.63
C SER A 6 -12.71 -0.56 3.03
N GLU A 7 -12.96 0.60 3.60
CA GLU A 7 -11.93 1.57 3.96
C GLU A 7 -11.91 1.82 5.47
N LYS A 8 -10.72 2.04 6.02
CA LYS A 8 -10.53 2.58 7.37
C LYS A 8 -9.83 3.92 7.27
N TYR A 9 -10.32 4.90 8.01
CA TYR A 9 -9.71 6.22 8.06
C TYR A 9 -8.46 6.18 8.96
N VAL A 10 -7.33 6.59 8.40
CA VAL A 10 -6.03 6.64 9.08
C VAL A 10 -5.48 8.05 8.99
N TRP A 11 -4.99 8.57 10.11
CA TRP A 11 -4.25 9.82 10.15
C TRP A 11 -2.86 9.60 9.54
N VAL A 12 -2.56 10.37 8.49
CA VAL A 12 -1.26 10.41 7.83
C VAL A 12 -0.57 11.69 8.24
N ASN A 13 0.70 11.59 8.64
CA ASN A 13 1.44 12.65 9.34
C ASN A 13 1.54 13.97 8.54
N ASP A 14 1.41 13.92 7.21
CA ASP A 14 1.45 15.10 6.33
C ASP A 14 0.06 15.72 6.04
N LYS A 15 -1.03 15.14 6.59
CA LYS A 15 -2.39 15.60 6.30
C LYS A 15 -3.12 16.05 7.56
N LYS A 16 -3.79 17.21 7.45
CA LYS A 16 -4.69 17.76 8.47
C LYS A 16 -5.99 16.95 8.68
N LYS A 17 -6.14 15.83 7.98
CA LYS A 17 -7.33 14.96 8.06
C LYS A 17 -6.94 13.50 7.86
N ALA A 18 -7.71 12.60 8.45
CA ALA A 18 -7.63 11.18 8.14
C ALA A 18 -7.99 10.93 6.67
N VAL A 19 -7.31 9.96 6.05
CA VAL A 19 -7.60 9.52 4.67
C VAL A 19 -8.13 8.10 4.67
N PRO A 20 -8.99 7.74 3.71
CA PRO A 20 -9.38 6.36 3.52
C PRO A 20 -8.19 5.52 3.07
N ILE A 21 -8.06 4.34 3.67
CA ILE A 21 -7.05 3.33 3.33
C ILE A 21 -7.76 1.98 3.28
N ASP A 22 -7.34 1.10 2.36
CA ASP A 22 -7.80 -0.29 2.30
C ASP A 22 -7.75 -0.94 3.69
N ALA A 23 -8.87 -1.45 4.15
CA ALA A 23 -9.02 -1.93 5.52
C ALA A 23 -8.00 -3.03 5.90
N CYS A 24 -7.57 -3.84 4.92
CA CYS A 24 -6.61 -4.93 5.09
C CYS A 24 -5.17 -4.48 5.39
N ILE A 25 -4.80 -3.23 5.06
CA ILE A 25 -3.48 -2.64 5.37
C ILE A 25 -3.56 -1.49 6.38
N ALA A 26 -4.76 -0.99 6.67
CA ALA A 26 -4.95 0.22 7.46
C ALA A 26 -4.34 0.16 8.87
N ASN A 27 -4.35 -1.02 9.52
CA ASN A 27 -3.75 -1.19 10.84
C ASN A 27 -2.22 -1.07 10.79
N GLU A 28 -1.59 -1.63 9.76
CA GLU A 28 -0.16 -1.51 9.54
C GLU A 28 0.23 -0.06 9.23
N ILE A 29 -0.52 0.61 8.35
CA ILE A 29 -0.28 2.04 8.04
C ILE A 29 -0.42 2.92 9.29
N ARG A 30 -1.44 2.65 10.11
CA ARG A 30 -1.61 3.35 11.39
C ARG A 30 -0.43 3.11 12.33
N MET A 31 0.06 1.87 12.41
CA MET A 31 1.20 1.51 13.23
C MET A 31 2.46 2.25 12.77
N ILE A 32 2.83 2.18 11.48
CA ILE A 32 4.05 2.85 10.99
C ILE A 32 3.96 4.37 11.17
N ASN A 33 2.80 4.98 10.93
CA ASN A 33 2.61 6.41 11.12
C ASN A 33 2.79 6.83 12.59
N ARG A 34 2.30 6.01 13.54
CA ARG A 34 2.50 6.22 14.99
C ARG A 34 3.97 6.15 15.41
N HIS A 35 4.80 5.42 14.66
CA HIS A 35 6.24 5.37 14.87
C HIS A 35 7.00 6.52 14.17
N GLY A 36 6.29 7.47 13.54
CA GLY A 36 6.88 8.64 12.91
C GLY A 36 7.22 8.46 11.42
N VAL A 37 6.82 7.35 10.80
CA VAL A 37 6.93 7.21 9.34
C VAL A 37 5.91 8.12 8.66
N VAL A 38 6.36 8.94 7.71
CA VAL A 38 5.51 9.81 6.89
C VAL A 38 5.10 9.04 5.63
N THR A 39 3.92 8.42 5.69
CA THR A 39 3.30 7.72 4.56
C THR A 39 2.65 8.70 3.58
N LEU A 40 2.93 8.56 2.29
CA LEU A 40 2.44 9.41 1.20
C LEU A 40 1.27 8.76 0.45
N ALA A 41 1.39 7.47 0.16
CA ALA A 41 0.38 6.65 -0.48
C ALA A 41 0.58 5.19 -0.09
N CYS A 42 -0.44 4.37 -0.23
CA CYS A 42 -0.33 2.92 -0.04
C CYS A 42 -1.42 2.21 -0.85
N CYS A 43 -1.15 0.97 -1.25
CA CYS A 43 -2.09 0.14 -1.99
C CYS A 43 -1.92 -1.32 -1.55
N CYS A 44 -3.02 -2.04 -1.37
CA CYS A 44 -2.96 -3.46 -1.02
C CYS A 44 -2.80 -4.40 -2.23
N GLY A 45 -2.88 -3.89 -3.46
CA GLY A 45 -2.82 -4.71 -4.68
C GLY A 45 -4.04 -5.62 -4.92
N HIS A 46 -5.02 -5.60 -4.00
CA HIS A 46 -6.31 -6.30 -4.08
C HIS A 46 -6.24 -7.79 -4.46
N GLY A 47 -5.19 -8.50 -4.04
CA GLY A 47 -5.04 -9.92 -4.33
C GLY A 47 -4.50 -10.25 -5.71
N LYS A 48 -3.94 -9.27 -6.42
CA LYS A 48 -3.41 -9.43 -7.78
C LYS A 48 -1.89 -9.53 -7.85
N ALA A 49 -1.21 -9.66 -6.71
CA ALA A 49 0.24 -9.66 -6.68
C ALA A 49 0.81 -10.77 -7.57
N GLY A 50 1.75 -10.42 -8.45
CA GLY A 50 2.35 -11.37 -9.39
C GLY A 50 1.46 -11.76 -10.59
N GLN A 51 0.23 -11.27 -10.69
CA GLN A 51 -0.58 -11.45 -11.91
C GLN A 51 -0.13 -10.47 -12.99
N ILE A 52 -0.25 -10.87 -14.27
CA ILE A 52 0.04 -9.99 -15.40
C ILE A 52 -1.07 -8.94 -15.50
N VAL A 53 -0.68 -7.67 -15.45
CA VAL A 53 -1.54 -6.52 -15.70
C VAL A 53 -1.12 -5.91 -17.04
N GLU A 54 -2.11 -5.74 -17.92
CA GLU A 54 -1.91 -5.06 -19.19
C GLU A 54 -2.41 -3.62 -19.09
N TYR A 55 -1.62 -2.67 -19.57
CA TYR A 55 -2.03 -1.27 -19.68
C TYR A 55 -1.67 -0.71 -21.05
N GLU A 56 -2.49 0.25 -21.52
CA GLU A 56 -2.36 0.86 -22.83
C GLU A 56 -2.14 2.36 -22.68
N ASN A 57 -1.12 2.88 -23.36
CA ASN A 57 -0.86 4.32 -23.47
C ASN A 57 -0.74 4.72 -24.94
N ALA A 58 -0.46 6.01 -25.20
CA ALA A 58 -0.32 6.54 -26.56
C ALA A 58 0.78 5.86 -27.41
N PHE A 59 1.64 5.04 -26.81
CA PHE A 59 2.76 4.35 -27.44
C PHE A 59 2.57 2.82 -27.53
N GLY A 60 1.42 2.29 -27.09
CA GLY A 60 1.06 0.88 -27.24
C GLY A 60 0.67 0.17 -25.95
N LYS A 61 0.67 -1.16 -26.01
CA LYS A 61 0.29 -2.06 -24.91
C LYS A 61 1.52 -2.58 -24.19
N TRP A 62 1.49 -2.51 -22.87
CA TRP A 62 2.55 -2.92 -21.98
C TRP A 62 2.01 -3.97 -21.02
N LYS A 63 2.90 -4.87 -20.57
CA LYS A 63 2.58 -5.89 -19.58
C LYS A 63 3.55 -5.77 -18.43
N GLU A 64 3.02 -5.77 -17.22
CA GLU A 64 3.79 -5.82 -15.99
C GLU A 64 3.18 -6.83 -15.02
N HIS A 65 3.94 -7.21 -14.00
CA HIS A 65 3.37 -7.98 -12.89
C HIS A 65 2.86 -7.00 -11.82
N ALA A 66 1.63 -7.21 -11.36
CA ALA A 66 1.07 -6.41 -10.28
C ALA A 66 1.94 -6.52 -9.02
N GLN A 67 2.18 -5.37 -8.40
CA GLN A 67 2.98 -5.28 -7.19
C GLN A 67 2.25 -5.91 -5.99
N PRO A 68 2.99 -6.48 -5.03
CA PRO A 68 2.44 -6.82 -3.72
C PRO A 68 1.99 -5.55 -2.98
N PRO A 69 1.31 -5.69 -1.82
CA PRO A 69 1.01 -4.56 -0.94
C PRO A 69 2.21 -3.64 -0.76
N THR A 70 2.03 -2.35 -1.03
CA THR A 70 3.13 -1.37 -1.07
C THR A 70 2.74 -0.06 -0.42
N GLY A 71 3.73 0.64 0.13
CA GLY A 71 3.62 1.97 0.71
C GLY A 71 4.70 2.90 0.18
N LEU A 72 4.32 4.13 -0.16
CA LEU A 72 5.22 5.23 -0.45
C LEU A 72 5.45 6.05 0.82
N ILE A 73 6.70 6.39 1.11
CA ILE A 73 7.13 7.15 2.28
C ILE A 73 8.07 8.29 1.88
N ARG A 74 8.20 9.29 2.74
CA ARG A 74 9.24 10.32 2.62
C ARG A 74 10.62 9.78 2.97
N GLU A 75 11.65 10.35 2.34
CA GLU A 75 13.05 10.02 2.60
C GLU A 75 13.45 10.14 4.07
N GLU A 76 12.98 11.17 4.80
CA GLU A 76 13.27 11.31 6.24
C GLU A 76 12.77 10.13 7.09
N SER A 77 11.83 9.35 6.56
CA SER A 77 11.25 8.18 7.24
C SER A 77 12.03 6.88 7.03
N VAL A 78 13.00 6.85 6.10
CA VAL A 78 13.71 5.61 5.71
C VAL A 78 14.41 4.96 6.90
N LYS A 79 15.05 5.75 7.78
CA LYS A 79 15.75 5.22 8.96
C LYS A 79 14.77 4.54 9.94
N ILE A 80 13.62 5.16 10.16
CA ILE A 80 12.57 4.63 11.05
C ILE A 80 11.96 3.38 10.43
N ALA A 81 11.64 3.39 9.14
CA ALA A 81 11.09 2.23 8.44
C ALA A 81 12.05 1.02 8.49
N LYS A 82 13.36 1.24 8.31
CA LYS A 82 14.37 0.18 8.49
C LYS A 82 14.41 -0.35 9.93
N ALA A 83 14.30 0.51 10.93
CA ALA A 83 14.25 0.09 12.34
C ALA A 83 12.99 -0.74 12.66
N LEU A 84 11.88 -0.51 11.95
CA LEU A 84 10.66 -1.31 12.02
C LEU A 84 10.74 -2.61 11.18
N GLY A 85 11.90 -2.90 10.57
CA GLY A 85 12.14 -4.11 9.78
C GLY A 85 11.53 -4.08 8.38
N TYR A 86 11.31 -2.91 7.80
CA TYR A 86 11.01 -2.78 6.37
C TYR A 86 12.29 -2.63 5.55
N ILE A 87 12.18 -2.84 4.25
CA ILE A 87 13.27 -2.64 3.29
C ILE A 87 12.84 -1.56 2.28
N PRO A 88 12.98 -0.26 2.61
CA PRO A 88 12.67 0.81 1.69
C PRO A 88 13.71 0.91 0.58
N TYR A 89 13.26 1.23 -0.63
CA TYR A 89 14.10 1.52 -1.79
C TYR A 89 13.56 2.76 -2.54
N PRO A 90 14.41 3.47 -3.30
CA PRO A 90 13.98 4.69 -3.99
C PRO A 90 12.81 4.42 -4.95
N TYR A 91 11.85 5.33 -4.97
CA TYR A 91 10.78 5.34 -5.97
C TYR A 91 11.11 6.41 -7.02
N TYR A 92 11.03 6.05 -8.30
CA TYR A 92 11.26 6.98 -9.40
C TYR A 92 9.98 7.15 -10.20
N TYR A 93 9.61 8.40 -10.47
CA TYR A 93 8.54 8.73 -11.40
C TYR A 93 8.97 8.45 -12.84
N ALA A 94 8.04 8.57 -13.78
CA ALA A 94 8.29 8.31 -15.21
C ALA A 94 9.36 9.23 -15.82
N ASP A 95 9.63 10.38 -15.20
CA ASP A 95 10.69 11.32 -15.56
C ASP A 95 12.08 10.94 -14.99
N GLY A 96 12.17 9.86 -14.22
CA GLY A 96 13.41 9.42 -13.56
C GLY A 96 13.77 10.22 -12.31
N PHE A 97 12.93 11.15 -11.86
CA PHE A 97 13.11 11.88 -10.61
C PHE A 97 12.46 11.13 -9.45
N SER A 98 13.07 11.13 -8.26
CA SER A 98 12.48 10.50 -7.07
C SER A 98 11.75 11.48 -6.17
N GLY A 99 12.16 12.75 -6.15
CA GLY A 99 11.57 13.77 -5.27
C GLY A 99 11.63 13.45 -3.77
N GLY A 100 12.60 12.64 -3.34
CA GLY A 100 12.69 12.17 -1.95
C GLY A 100 11.57 11.18 -1.59
N VAL A 101 10.97 10.52 -2.57
CA VAL A 101 9.97 9.47 -2.37
C VAL A 101 10.64 8.11 -2.39
N TRP A 102 10.32 7.31 -1.40
CA TRP A 102 10.77 5.94 -1.25
C TRP A 102 9.56 5.02 -1.22
N GLN A 103 9.73 3.78 -1.67
CA GLN A 103 8.71 2.75 -1.59
C GLN A 103 9.18 1.59 -0.72
N MET A 104 8.23 0.88 -0.12
CA MET A 104 8.49 -0.33 0.64
C MET A 104 7.32 -1.30 0.52
N GLN A 105 7.61 -2.59 0.52
CA GLN A 105 6.59 -3.62 0.61
C GLN A 105 6.00 -3.63 2.01
N LEU A 106 4.67 -3.69 2.09
CA LEU A 106 3.94 -3.85 3.33
C LEU A 106 3.93 -5.33 3.74
N LYS A 107 3.90 -5.59 5.05
CA LYS A 107 3.90 -6.93 5.65
C LYS A 107 2.49 -7.49 5.75
N THR A 108 1.47 -6.63 5.66
CA THR A 108 0.05 -6.99 5.64
C THR A 108 -0.59 -6.60 4.30
N GLY A 109 -1.84 -7.00 4.10
CA GLY A 109 -2.56 -6.84 2.85
C GLY A 109 -2.77 -8.17 2.16
N CYS A 110 -3.52 -8.13 1.06
CA CYS A 110 -3.97 -9.34 0.39
C CYS A 110 -3.15 -9.56 -0.88
N ILE A 111 -2.49 -10.71 -0.98
CA ILE A 111 -1.58 -11.04 -2.07
C ILE A 111 -2.33 -11.77 -3.17
N THR A 112 -3.26 -12.65 -2.79
CA THR A 112 -4.11 -13.46 -3.67
C THR A 112 -5.59 -13.09 -3.54
N GLU A 113 -6.43 -13.54 -4.49
CA GLU A 113 -7.87 -13.35 -4.40
C GLU A 113 -8.49 -14.04 -3.17
N ASP A 114 -7.97 -15.23 -2.83
CA ASP A 114 -8.37 -16.03 -1.67
C ASP A 114 -8.09 -15.31 -0.35
N ASP A 115 -6.90 -14.69 -0.22
CA ASP A 115 -6.56 -13.88 0.96
C ASP A 115 -7.64 -12.86 1.24
N VAL A 116 -8.21 -12.29 0.18
CA VAL A 116 -9.23 -11.30 0.38
C VAL A 116 -10.63 -11.83 0.58
N ASN A 117 -10.99 -12.96 -0.03
CA ASN A 117 -12.26 -13.59 0.31
C ASN A 117 -12.27 -13.93 1.81
N LYS A 118 -11.16 -14.49 2.31
CA LYS A 118 -10.95 -14.77 3.73
C LYS A 118 -11.03 -13.52 4.60
N TYR A 119 -10.37 -12.42 4.20
CA TYR A 119 -10.46 -11.15 4.94
C TYR A 119 -11.92 -10.69 5.08
N HIS A 120 -12.70 -10.77 3.99
CA HIS A 120 -14.09 -10.32 4.00
C HIS A 120 -15.04 -11.25 4.76
N GLU A 121 -14.79 -12.55 4.78
CA GLU A 121 -15.54 -13.50 5.61
C GLU A 121 -15.37 -13.19 7.10
N LEU A 122 -14.12 -13.03 7.56
CA LEU A 122 -13.83 -12.69 8.96
C LEU A 122 -14.46 -11.36 9.39
N THR A 123 -14.42 -10.34 8.53
CA THR A 123 -15.02 -9.04 8.87
C THR A 123 -16.54 -9.05 8.91
N LYS A 124 -17.21 -10.00 8.24
CA LYS A 124 -18.67 -10.13 8.32
C LYS A 124 -19.09 -10.73 9.65
N GLU A 125 -18.37 -11.74 10.12
CA GLU A 125 -18.61 -12.38 11.41
C GLU A 125 -18.38 -11.43 12.58
N GLU A 126 -17.45 -10.46 12.47
CA GLU A 126 -17.24 -9.42 13.49
C GLU A 126 -18.36 -8.36 13.55
N MET A 127 -19.26 -8.34 12.56
CA MET A 127 -20.38 -7.40 12.47
C MET A 127 -21.74 -8.02 12.82
N GLU A 128 -21.80 -9.34 13.04
CA GLU A 128 -22.97 -10.11 13.50
C GLU A 128 -22.92 -10.36 15.01
#